data_AF-A0A5S6RAD4-F1
#
_entry.id   AF-A0A5S6RAD4-F1
#
_cell.length_a   1.000
_cell.length_b   1.000
_cell.length_c   1.000
_cell.angle_alpha   90.00
_cell.angle_beta   90.00
_cell.angle_gamma   90.00
#
_symmetry.space_group_name_H-M   'P 1'
#
loop_
_entity.id
_entity.type
_entity.pdbx_description
1 polymer ?
#
loop_
_entity_poly.entity_id
_entity_poly.type
_entity_poly.pdbx_seq_one_letter_code
_entity_poly.pdbx_strand_id
1 'polypeptide(L)'
;MDATAELDDRLLAVILLRLPSAAALARAATVCRRWRRVASSPTFLRLFRRLHRHAPPLLGFFVCNNGFAVSRKVGGELVGEVVDPAFLPTFHPVPREFEGAISRCGHFSLASLPDVDRWALADTRDGLLLLCSTFNDRMSIPRNFVVANPVSGRSVLVRDARFYQLDAESAYLGAALRIDDDNDGGAGGVLCFEIIVVTYFMPGPRLCVFSSRSGAWTVHPYSDAGTAIMPMLGAFSDDMHTNGSVYWLINDDDDDDDDNPYLLALDARTKQFSNIKLPRAMWTRYRGNMCVMRSDDGELRVVAFAAAALDFWHLDKSRSSRGR
;
A
#
# COMPACT_ATOMS: atom_id res chain seq x y z
N MET A 1 -2.98 -31.14 -41.44
CA MET A 1 -4.17 -30.35 -41.07
C MET A 1 -4.02 -30.06 -39.59
N ASP A 2 -3.59 -28.84 -39.28
CA ASP A 2 -3.10 -28.45 -37.95
C ASP A 2 -4.30 -28.20 -37.02
N ALA A 3 -4.56 -29.12 -36.08
CA ALA A 3 -5.68 -29.08 -35.14
C ALA A 3 -5.66 -27.84 -34.21
N THR A 4 -4.62 -27.01 -34.30
CA THR A 4 -4.50 -25.73 -33.60
C THR A 4 -5.17 -24.55 -34.33
N ALA A 5 -5.62 -24.74 -35.59
CA ALA A 5 -6.16 -23.68 -36.44
C ALA A 5 -7.60 -23.25 -36.09
N GLU A 6 -8.39 -24.07 -35.38
CA GLU A 6 -9.81 -23.77 -35.07
C GLU A 6 -10.13 -23.60 -33.58
N LEU A 7 -9.14 -23.60 -32.70
CA LEU A 7 -9.40 -23.25 -31.31
C LEU A 7 -9.64 -21.74 -31.22
N ASP A 8 -10.88 -21.26 -31.12
CA ASP A 8 -11.20 -19.83 -30.88
C ASP A 8 -10.41 -19.29 -29.66
N ASP A 9 -10.02 -18.02 -29.68
CA ASP A 9 -9.28 -17.37 -28.58
C ASP A 9 -10.06 -17.48 -27.25
N ARG A 10 -11.40 -17.55 -27.32
CA ARG A 10 -12.25 -17.82 -26.15
C ARG A 10 -12.05 -19.23 -25.57
N LEU A 11 -11.94 -20.26 -26.41
CA LEU A 11 -11.68 -21.62 -25.97
C LEU A 11 -10.27 -21.76 -25.42
N LEU A 12 -9.30 -21.08 -26.05
CA LEU A 12 -7.94 -21.01 -25.54
C LEU A 12 -7.89 -20.34 -24.16
N ALA A 13 -8.65 -19.25 -23.95
CA ALA A 13 -8.79 -18.64 -22.64
C ALA A 13 -9.38 -19.62 -21.61
N VAL A 14 -10.41 -20.39 -21.94
CA VAL A 14 -10.98 -21.40 -21.02
C VAL A 14 -9.95 -22.47 -20.65
N ILE A 15 -9.13 -22.94 -21.59
CA ILE A 15 -8.06 -23.90 -21.31
C ILE A 15 -7.00 -23.28 -20.39
N LEU A 16 -6.54 -22.08 -20.71
CA LEU A 16 -5.52 -21.38 -19.92
C LEU A 16 -6.01 -21.04 -18.50
N LEU A 17 -7.32 -20.77 -18.32
CA LEU A 17 -7.93 -20.53 -17.01
C LEU A 17 -7.91 -21.78 -16.11
N ARG A 18 -7.82 -22.99 -16.69
CA ARG A 18 -7.72 -24.24 -15.92
C ARG A 18 -6.31 -24.53 -15.44
N LEU A 19 -5.30 -23.75 -15.83
CA LEU A 19 -3.94 -23.93 -15.35
C LEU A 19 -3.86 -23.63 -13.85
N PRO A 20 -3.19 -24.47 -13.05
CA PRO A 20 -3.29 -24.42 -11.60
C PRO A 20 -2.50 -23.27 -10.96
N SER A 21 -1.63 -22.58 -11.71
CA SER A 21 -0.78 -21.52 -11.15
C SER A 21 -0.33 -20.50 -12.19
N ALA A 22 0.07 -19.32 -11.71
CA ALA A 22 0.67 -18.28 -12.55
C ALA A 22 1.96 -18.76 -13.24
N ALA A 23 2.73 -19.65 -12.61
CA ALA A 23 3.93 -20.25 -13.21
C ALA A 23 3.57 -21.20 -14.36
N ALA A 24 2.52 -22.02 -14.21
CA ALA A 24 2.01 -22.87 -15.29
C ALA A 24 1.48 -22.02 -16.46
N LEU A 25 0.77 -20.93 -16.16
CA LEU A 25 0.32 -19.95 -17.14
C LEU A 25 1.49 -19.27 -17.87
N ALA A 26 2.54 -18.88 -17.15
CA ALA A 26 3.72 -18.27 -17.74
C ALA A 26 4.42 -19.24 -18.72
N ARG A 27 4.56 -20.52 -18.35
CA ARG A 27 5.08 -21.57 -19.25
C ARG A 27 4.18 -21.78 -20.47
N ALA A 28 2.86 -21.77 -20.29
CA ALA A 28 1.93 -21.86 -21.40
C ALA A 28 2.06 -20.64 -22.36
N ALA A 29 2.27 -19.44 -21.82
CA ALA A 29 2.47 -18.21 -22.60
C ALA A 29 3.77 -18.20 -23.43
N THR A 30 4.72 -19.11 -23.20
CA THR A 30 5.93 -19.21 -24.03
C THR A 30 5.75 -20.09 -25.27
N VAL A 31 4.69 -20.90 -25.35
CA VAL A 31 4.44 -21.86 -26.44
C VAL A 31 4.39 -21.17 -27.81
N CYS A 32 3.56 -20.13 -27.95
CA CYS A 32 3.48 -19.34 -29.18
C CYS A 32 2.94 -17.93 -28.94
N ARG A 33 3.06 -17.05 -29.95
CA ARG A 33 2.57 -15.65 -29.87
C ARG A 33 1.08 -15.56 -29.54
N ARG A 34 0.28 -16.51 -30.03
CA ARG A 34 -1.17 -16.56 -29.79
C ARG A 34 -1.50 -16.86 -28.32
N TRP A 35 -0.87 -17.89 -27.75
CA TRP A 35 -1.03 -18.24 -26.33
C TRP A 35 -0.55 -17.10 -25.43
N ARG A 36 0.59 -16.49 -25.75
CA ARG A 36 1.07 -15.29 -25.04
C ARG A 36 0.03 -14.17 -25.06
N ARG A 37 -0.55 -13.88 -26.23
CA ARG A 37 -1.54 -12.81 -26.39
C ARG A 37 -2.78 -13.05 -25.51
N VAL A 38 -3.31 -14.28 -25.50
CA VAL A 38 -4.47 -14.63 -24.66
C VAL A 38 -4.10 -14.63 -23.18
N ALA A 39 -2.99 -15.27 -22.80
CA ALA A 39 -2.53 -15.34 -21.41
C ALA A 39 -2.16 -13.99 -20.80
N SER A 40 -1.69 -13.05 -21.63
CA SER A 40 -1.37 -11.67 -21.25
C SER A 40 -2.53 -10.71 -21.51
N SER A 41 -3.72 -11.21 -21.90
CA SER A 41 -4.90 -10.37 -21.99
C SER A 41 -5.34 -9.98 -20.58
N PRO A 42 -5.69 -8.71 -20.35
CA PRO A 42 -6.09 -8.22 -19.04
C PRO A 42 -7.41 -8.80 -18.55
N THR A 43 -8.39 -8.93 -19.45
CA THR A 43 -9.65 -9.59 -19.15
C THR A 43 -9.41 -11.03 -18.70
N PHE A 44 -8.50 -11.74 -19.38
CA PHE A 44 -8.08 -13.09 -18.99
C PHE A 44 -7.37 -13.10 -17.63
N LEU A 45 -6.37 -12.24 -17.40
CA LEU A 45 -5.61 -12.18 -16.15
C LEU A 45 -6.50 -11.84 -14.95
N ARG A 46 -7.48 -10.94 -15.12
CA ARG A 46 -8.48 -10.62 -14.08
C ARG A 46 -9.31 -11.85 -13.71
N LEU A 47 -9.79 -12.58 -14.72
CA LEU A 47 -10.53 -13.82 -14.50
C LEU A 47 -9.64 -14.89 -13.84
N PHE A 48 -8.39 -15.03 -14.30
CA PHE A 48 -7.43 -15.96 -13.73
C PHE A 48 -7.17 -15.67 -12.25
N ARG A 49 -6.88 -14.41 -11.88
CA ARG A 49 -6.70 -14.00 -10.47
C ARG A 49 -7.96 -14.22 -9.63
N ARG A 50 -9.14 -13.98 -10.20
CA ARG A 50 -10.42 -14.17 -9.48
C ARG A 50 -10.70 -15.65 -9.22
N LEU A 51 -10.39 -16.53 -10.17
CA LEU A 51 -10.58 -17.97 -10.06
C LEU A 51 -9.51 -18.62 -9.17
N HIS A 52 -8.26 -18.18 -9.31
CA HIS A 52 -7.10 -18.68 -8.55
C HIS A 52 -6.78 -17.76 -7.39
N ARG A 53 -7.78 -17.42 -6.58
CA ARG A 53 -7.73 -16.49 -5.41
C ARG A 53 -6.81 -16.94 -4.27
N HIS A 54 -5.72 -17.64 -4.57
CA HIS A 54 -4.64 -17.86 -3.63
C HIS A 54 -3.91 -16.53 -3.41
N ALA A 55 -3.57 -16.24 -2.15
CA ALA A 55 -2.70 -15.12 -1.84
C ALA A 55 -1.42 -15.25 -2.68
N PRO A 56 -0.99 -14.20 -3.40
CA PRO A 56 0.29 -14.22 -4.11
C PRO A 56 1.39 -14.65 -3.15
N PRO A 57 2.38 -15.46 -3.59
CA PRO A 57 3.46 -15.87 -2.71
C PRO A 57 4.19 -14.63 -2.20
N LEU A 58 4.27 -14.49 -0.88
CA LEU A 58 5.02 -13.41 -0.24
C LEU A 58 6.51 -13.69 -0.46
N LEU A 59 7.15 -12.95 -1.37
CA LEU A 59 8.56 -13.14 -1.72
C LEU A 59 9.52 -12.71 -0.60
N GLY A 60 9.12 -11.70 0.18
CA GLY A 60 9.96 -11.06 1.18
C GLY A 60 9.37 -9.75 1.66
N PHE A 61 10.14 -9.06 2.49
CA PHE A 61 9.82 -7.76 3.07
C PHE A 61 10.85 -6.73 2.65
N PHE A 62 10.42 -5.50 2.42
CA PHE A 62 11.33 -4.37 2.37
C PHE A 62 11.41 -3.74 3.75
N VAL A 63 12.63 -3.57 4.24
CA VAL A 63 12.92 -2.81 5.44
C VAL A 63 13.38 -1.43 4.98
N CYS A 64 12.67 -0.41 5.45
CA CYS A 64 12.95 0.99 5.18
C CYS A 64 13.03 1.73 6.52
N ASN A 65 14.14 2.39 6.77
CA ASN A 65 14.43 3.22 7.93
C ASN A 65 14.23 4.71 7.61
N ASN A 66 13.22 5.05 6.80
CA ASN A 66 12.94 6.42 6.34
C ASN A 66 14.15 7.12 5.68
N GLY A 67 15.00 6.36 4.99
CA GLY A 67 16.21 6.80 4.33
C GLY A 67 17.39 7.01 5.28
N PHE A 68 17.26 6.70 6.57
CA PHE A 68 18.38 6.73 7.51
C PHE A 68 19.20 5.45 7.36
N ALA A 69 20.49 5.61 7.15
CA ALA A 69 21.39 4.47 7.10
C ALA A 69 21.61 3.91 8.52
N VAL A 70 21.39 2.61 8.69
CA VAL A 70 21.50 1.95 10.00
C VAL A 70 22.79 1.18 10.08
N SER A 71 23.66 1.59 11.00
CA SER A 71 24.89 0.87 11.33
C SER A 71 24.59 -0.49 11.95
N ARG A 72 25.01 -1.56 11.28
CA ARG A 72 24.92 -2.93 11.80
C ARG A 72 26.16 -3.23 12.65
N LYS A 73 25.95 -3.54 13.93
CA LYS A 73 27.02 -3.97 14.84
C LYS A 73 26.79 -5.40 15.33
N VAL A 74 27.86 -6.20 15.43
CA VAL A 74 27.84 -7.56 16.01
C VAL A 74 28.95 -7.63 17.05
N GLY A 75 28.62 -7.96 18.29
CA GLY A 75 29.62 -8.00 19.38
C GLY A 75 30.25 -6.63 19.70
N GLY A 76 29.61 -5.52 19.31
CA GLY A 76 30.14 -4.16 19.47
C GLY A 76 30.96 -3.65 18.28
N GLU A 77 31.37 -4.52 17.35
CA GLU A 77 32.10 -4.13 16.14
C GLU A 77 31.14 -3.75 15.01
N LEU A 78 31.50 -2.71 14.24
CA LEU A 78 30.75 -2.29 13.06
C LEU A 78 31.00 -3.28 11.92
N VAL A 79 29.94 -3.97 11.48
CA VAL A 79 29.99 -5.00 10.43
C VAL A 79 29.54 -4.44 9.08
N GLY A 80 28.80 -3.33 9.06
CA GLY A 80 28.41 -2.65 7.84
C GLY A 80 27.27 -1.65 8.06
N GLU A 81 26.77 -1.10 6.97
CA GLU A 81 25.66 -0.16 6.93
C GLU A 81 24.52 -0.75 6.11
N VAL A 82 23.29 -0.69 6.64
CA VAL A 82 22.09 -1.08 5.92
C VAL A 82 21.55 0.17 5.25
N VAL A 83 21.54 0.16 3.92
CA VAL A 83 21.01 1.24 3.09
C VAL A 83 19.58 0.91 2.69
N ASP A 84 18.71 1.91 2.74
CA ASP A 84 17.33 1.77 2.33
C ASP A 84 17.16 1.81 0.79
N PRO A 85 16.21 1.04 0.23
CA PRO A 85 15.43 0.00 0.88
C PRO A 85 16.18 -1.35 0.89
N ALA A 86 16.11 -2.10 1.99
CA ALA A 86 16.73 -3.41 2.10
C ALA A 86 15.70 -4.54 1.95
N PHE A 87 15.97 -5.54 1.10
CA PHE A 87 15.06 -6.66 0.89
C PHE A 87 15.43 -7.90 1.72
N LEU A 88 14.46 -8.45 2.45
CA LEU A 88 14.58 -9.68 3.23
C LEU A 88 13.69 -10.78 2.63
N PRO A 89 14.25 -11.83 2.01
CA PRO A 89 13.46 -12.92 1.45
C PRO A 89 12.79 -13.76 2.55
N THR A 90 11.58 -14.26 2.28
CA THR A 90 10.86 -15.19 3.18
C THR A 90 11.26 -16.65 3.00
N PHE A 91 11.78 -17.01 1.82
CA PHE A 91 12.12 -18.39 1.48
C PHE A 91 13.58 -18.70 1.80
N HIS A 92 13.81 -19.80 2.51
CA HIS A 92 15.15 -20.38 2.66
C HIS A 92 15.07 -21.92 2.68
N PRO A 93 15.61 -22.63 1.67
CA PRO A 93 16.24 -22.11 0.45
C PRO A 93 15.24 -21.48 -0.53
N VAL A 94 15.72 -20.60 -1.41
CA VAL A 94 14.89 -19.92 -2.41
C VAL A 94 14.45 -20.90 -3.53
N PRO A 95 13.14 -21.04 -3.82
CA PRO A 95 12.67 -21.84 -4.94
C PRO A 95 13.14 -21.26 -6.28
N ARG A 96 13.55 -22.14 -7.22
CA ARG A 96 14.04 -21.75 -8.56
C ARG A 96 13.07 -20.87 -9.34
N GLU A 97 11.77 -21.05 -9.12
CA GLU A 97 10.73 -20.25 -9.77
C GLU A 97 10.68 -18.78 -9.30
N PHE A 98 11.22 -18.48 -8.13
CA PHE A 98 11.26 -17.12 -7.55
C PHE A 98 12.66 -16.50 -7.50
N GLU A 99 13.71 -17.28 -7.76
CA GLU A 99 15.12 -16.86 -7.68
C GLU A 99 15.39 -15.53 -8.40
N GLY A 100 14.94 -15.41 -9.66
CA GLY A 100 15.13 -14.18 -10.44
C GLY A 100 14.37 -12.98 -9.86
N ALA A 101 13.18 -13.18 -9.29
CA ALA A 101 12.41 -12.09 -8.69
C ALA A 101 13.03 -11.63 -7.36
N ILE A 102 13.43 -12.57 -6.51
CA ILE A 102 14.10 -12.31 -5.23
C ILE A 102 15.45 -11.62 -5.46
N SER A 103 16.24 -12.06 -6.44
CA SER A 103 17.49 -11.39 -6.82
C SER A 103 17.24 -9.94 -7.26
N ARG A 104 16.23 -9.69 -8.10
CA ARG A 104 15.89 -8.32 -8.53
C ARG A 104 15.43 -7.44 -7.38
N CYS A 105 14.64 -7.97 -6.45
CA CYS A 105 14.27 -7.24 -5.23
C CYS A 105 15.50 -6.95 -4.35
N GLY A 106 16.44 -7.88 -4.21
CA GLY A 106 17.68 -7.70 -3.46
C GLY A 106 18.64 -6.67 -4.07
N HIS A 107 18.55 -6.42 -5.37
CA HIS A 107 19.32 -5.39 -6.09
C HIS A 107 18.52 -4.12 -6.38
N PHE A 108 17.27 -4.02 -5.89
CA PHE A 108 16.46 -2.84 -6.09
C PHE A 108 17.12 -1.62 -5.43
N SER A 109 17.21 -0.51 -6.16
CA SER A 109 17.91 0.69 -5.72
C SER A 109 17.15 1.94 -6.14
N LEU A 110 17.24 2.97 -5.31
CA LEU A 110 16.67 4.30 -5.53
C LEU A 110 17.67 5.29 -6.16
N ALA A 111 18.89 4.84 -6.50
CA ALA A 111 19.96 5.71 -7.01
C ALA A 111 19.65 6.40 -8.35
N SER A 112 18.65 5.92 -9.11
CA SER A 112 18.19 6.53 -10.36
C SER A 112 17.17 7.65 -10.16
N LEU A 113 16.69 7.85 -8.93
CA LEU A 113 15.72 8.88 -8.58
C LEU A 113 16.43 10.24 -8.41
N PRO A 114 15.68 11.35 -8.43
CA PRO A 114 16.26 12.67 -8.20
C PRO A 114 16.93 12.73 -6.83
N ASP A 115 17.95 13.59 -6.77
CA ASP A 115 18.63 13.94 -5.53
C ASP A 115 17.67 14.78 -4.66
N VAL A 116 16.98 14.07 -3.77
CA VAL A 116 16.23 14.60 -2.65
C VAL A 116 16.89 14.04 -1.39
N ASP A 117 16.82 14.75 -0.28
CA ASP A 117 17.53 14.37 0.95
C ASP A 117 17.43 12.86 1.24
N ARG A 118 16.19 12.34 1.30
CA ARG A 118 15.90 10.92 1.50
C ARG A 118 14.52 10.51 0.95
N TRP A 119 14.32 9.20 0.80
CA TRP A 119 13.03 8.57 0.48
C TRP A 119 12.52 7.75 1.66
N ALA A 120 11.26 7.97 2.05
CA ALA A 120 10.55 7.16 3.03
C ALA A 120 9.51 6.28 2.35
N LEU A 121 9.27 5.08 2.90
CA LEU A 121 8.19 4.21 2.46
C LEU A 121 6.88 4.76 2.99
N ALA A 122 5.94 5.06 2.09
CA ALA A 122 4.60 5.48 2.46
C ALA A 122 3.63 4.28 2.45
N ASP A 123 3.63 3.47 1.39
CA ASP A 123 2.71 2.34 1.28
C ASP A 123 3.28 1.20 0.41
N THR A 124 2.69 0.01 0.51
CA THR A 124 2.95 -1.12 -0.37
C THR A 124 1.65 -1.75 -0.87
N ARG A 125 1.50 -1.86 -2.20
CA ARG A 125 0.29 -2.44 -2.81
C ARG A 125 0.62 -3.32 -4.01
N ASP A 126 0.15 -4.56 -3.99
CA ASP A 126 0.33 -5.56 -5.06
C ASP A 126 1.79 -5.75 -5.51
N GLY A 127 2.72 -5.70 -4.53
CA GLY A 127 4.16 -5.82 -4.76
C GLY A 127 4.84 -4.56 -5.30
N LEU A 128 4.12 -3.44 -5.36
CA LEU A 128 4.65 -2.11 -5.66
C LEU A 128 4.93 -1.36 -4.36
N LEU A 129 5.94 -0.49 -4.40
CA LEU A 129 6.30 0.40 -3.31
C LEU A 129 5.87 1.82 -3.67
N LEU A 130 5.19 2.51 -2.76
CA LEU A 130 4.99 3.95 -2.79
C LEU A 130 5.99 4.58 -1.83
N LEU A 131 6.86 5.42 -2.37
CA LEU A 131 7.86 6.18 -1.62
C LEU A 131 7.52 7.66 -1.70
N CYS A 132 7.80 8.42 -0.65
CA CYS A 132 7.70 9.87 -0.65
C CYS A 132 9.02 10.51 -0.22
N SER A 133 9.31 11.72 -0.70
CA SER A 133 10.45 12.48 -0.21
C SER A 133 10.28 12.76 1.27
N THR A 134 11.34 12.57 2.07
CA THR A 134 11.32 12.93 3.49
C THR A 134 11.11 14.44 3.68
N PHE A 135 10.65 14.80 4.86
CA PHE A 135 10.38 16.17 5.26
C PHE A 135 10.81 16.37 6.72
N ASN A 136 11.04 17.63 7.12
CA ASN A 136 11.56 17.96 8.46
C ASN A 136 10.55 17.63 9.57
N ASP A 137 9.28 17.93 9.34
CA ASP A 137 8.18 17.66 10.25
C ASP A 137 6.89 17.41 9.49
N ARG A 138 5.89 16.82 10.16
CA ARG A 138 4.60 16.52 9.53
C ARG A 138 3.81 17.76 9.11
N MET A 139 4.23 18.98 9.46
CA MET A 139 3.64 20.21 8.91
C MET A 139 4.10 20.48 7.46
N SER A 140 5.09 19.72 7.00
CA SER A 140 5.59 19.75 5.63
C SER A 140 5.04 18.58 4.83
N ILE A 141 4.30 18.87 3.76
CA ILE A 141 3.75 17.83 2.88
C ILE A 141 4.82 17.38 1.87
N PRO A 142 5.07 16.06 1.69
CA PRO A 142 5.98 15.55 0.68
C PRO A 142 5.64 16.09 -0.71
N ARG A 143 6.63 16.62 -1.43
CA ARG A 143 6.42 17.18 -2.78
C ARG A 143 6.62 16.16 -3.89
N ASN A 144 7.35 15.09 -3.60
CA ASN A 144 7.70 14.06 -4.57
C ASN A 144 7.25 12.70 -4.08
N PHE A 145 6.68 11.93 -4.98
CA PHE A 145 6.30 10.54 -4.74
C PHE A 145 6.87 9.66 -5.84
N VAL A 146 7.16 8.41 -5.52
CA VAL A 146 7.62 7.40 -6.47
C VAL A 146 6.82 6.13 -6.29
N VAL A 147 6.26 5.64 -7.39
CA VAL A 147 5.69 4.29 -7.47
C VAL A 147 6.73 3.40 -8.12
N ALA A 148 7.27 2.44 -7.37
CA ALA A 148 8.33 1.55 -7.82
C ALA A 148 7.87 0.10 -7.88
N ASN A 149 8.30 -0.61 -8.92
CA ASN A 149 8.16 -2.04 -9.05
C ASN A 149 9.55 -2.69 -8.88
N PRO A 150 9.87 -3.21 -7.68
CA PRO A 150 11.20 -3.75 -7.38
C PRO A 150 11.56 -4.98 -8.23
N VAL A 151 10.57 -5.78 -8.63
CA VAL A 151 10.80 -6.95 -9.49
C VAL A 151 11.22 -6.54 -10.90
N SER A 152 10.70 -5.43 -11.42
CA SER A 152 11.04 -4.95 -12.77
C SER A 152 12.15 -3.89 -12.79
N GLY A 153 12.48 -3.31 -11.63
CA GLY A 153 13.37 -2.15 -11.51
C GLY A 153 12.79 -0.85 -12.07
N ARG A 154 11.51 -0.83 -12.48
CA ARG A 154 10.86 0.36 -13.03
C ARG A 154 10.30 1.22 -11.92
N SER A 155 10.45 2.53 -12.06
CA SER A 155 9.89 3.54 -11.16
C SER A 155 9.20 4.65 -11.93
N VAL A 156 8.08 5.14 -11.40
CA VAL A 156 7.38 6.31 -11.91
C VAL A 156 7.46 7.41 -10.85
N LEU A 157 8.15 8.49 -11.19
CA LEU A 157 8.28 9.67 -10.33
C LEU A 157 7.14 10.65 -10.60
N VAL A 158 6.46 11.06 -9.53
CA VAL A 158 5.42 12.09 -9.51
C VAL A 158 5.99 13.29 -8.76
N ARG A 159 6.33 14.35 -9.51
CA ARG A 159 6.92 15.58 -8.98
C ARG A 159 5.87 16.64 -8.70
N ASP A 160 6.29 17.64 -7.91
CA ASP A 160 5.62 18.92 -7.74
C ASP A 160 4.14 18.73 -7.48
N ALA A 161 3.83 17.92 -6.46
CA ALA A 161 2.48 17.90 -5.93
C ALA A 161 2.18 19.32 -5.46
N ARG A 162 1.37 20.04 -6.25
CA ARG A 162 1.12 21.49 -6.11
C ARG A 162 0.17 21.74 -4.95
N PHE A 163 0.63 21.40 -3.76
CA PHE A 163 -0.02 21.62 -2.50
C PHE A 163 0.06 23.09 -2.05
N TYR A 164 0.53 24.01 -2.88
CA TYR A 164 0.44 25.45 -2.60
C TYR A 164 -1.01 25.94 -2.41
N GLN A 165 -2.01 25.16 -2.84
CA GLN A 165 -3.44 25.39 -2.58
C GLN A 165 -3.91 24.84 -1.23
N LEU A 166 -3.09 24.04 -0.55
CA LEU A 166 -3.33 23.63 0.83
C LEU A 166 -2.84 24.76 1.73
N ASP A 167 -3.65 25.08 2.74
CA ASP A 167 -3.34 26.13 3.70
C ASP A 167 -1.96 25.82 4.32
N ALA A 168 -1.15 26.85 4.56
CA ALA A 168 0.23 26.73 5.07
C ALA A 168 0.34 26.02 6.44
N GLU A 169 -0.81 25.68 7.02
CA GLU A 169 -1.01 25.01 8.30
C GLU A 169 -1.49 23.55 8.14
N SER A 170 -1.51 23.00 6.93
CA SER A 170 -1.93 21.62 6.67
C SER A 170 -0.86 20.60 7.04
N ALA A 171 -1.20 19.65 7.91
CA ALA A 171 -0.33 18.53 8.27
C ALA A 171 -0.48 17.33 7.32
N TYR A 172 0.61 16.62 7.04
CA TYR A 172 0.63 15.35 6.33
C TYR A 172 0.24 14.19 7.26
N LEU A 173 -0.83 13.47 6.89
CA LEU A 173 -1.28 12.29 7.64
C LEU A 173 -0.68 10.99 7.08
N GLY A 174 -0.62 10.87 5.75
CA GLY A 174 -0.10 9.69 5.08
C GLY A 174 -0.44 9.67 3.59
N ALA A 175 0.05 8.65 2.90
CA ALA A 175 -0.21 8.46 1.48
C ALA A 175 -0.30 6.99 1.11
N ALA A 176 -1.30 6.67 0.30
CA ALA A 176 -1.69 5.32 -0.06
C ALA A 176 -1.70 5.10 -1.59
N LEU A 177 -1.39 3.88 -2.02
CA LEU A 177 -1.38 3.51 -3.44
C LEU A 177 -2.65 2.72 -3.79
N ARG A 178 -3.44 3.26 -4.73
CA ARG A 178 -4.54 2.52 -5.35
C ARG A 178 -4.15 2.07 -6.74
N ILE A 179 -4.23 0.77 -6.99
CA ILE A 179 -4.08 0.21 -8.34
C ILE A 179 -5.45 0.09 -8.99
N ASP A 180 -5.56 0.55 -10.22
CA ASP A 180 -6.82 0.51 -10.96
C ASP A 180 -6.99 -0.85 -11.63
N ASP A 181 -7.70 -1.75 -10.94
CA ASP A 181 -7.99 -3.11 -11.43
C ASP A 181 -8.86 -3.14 -12.70
N ASP A 182 -9.48 -2.03 -13.06
CA ASP A 182 -10.31 -1.88 -14.25
C ASP A 182 -9.52 -1.62 -15.54
N ASN A 183 -8.18 -1.49 -15.46
CA ASN A 183 -7.40 -1.29 -16.67
C ASN A 183 -7.24 -2.60 -17.47
N ASP A 184 -7.64 -2.51 -18.73
CA ASP A 184 -7.38 -3.43 -19.82
C ASP A 184 -5.85 -3.46 -20.12
N GLY A 185 -5.07 -3.95 -19.16
CA GLY A 185 -3.64 -4.30 -19.27
C GLY A 185 -3.34 -5.33 -20.35
N GLY A 186 -3.27 -4.87 -21.61
CA GLY A 186 -2.62 -5.60 -22.69
C GLY A 186 -1.17 -5.97 -22.30
N ALA A 187 -0.54 -6.81 -23.13
CA ALA A 187 0.83 -7.31 -22.92
C ALA A 187 1.96 -6.24 -22.87
N GLY A 188 1.60 -4.97 -22.73
CA GLY A 188 2.46 -3.81 -22.46
C GLY A 188 1.68 -2.63 -21.84
N GLY A 189 0.56 -2.88 -21.15
CA GLY A 189 -0.29 -1.85 -20.58
C GLY A 189 0.43 -1.01 -19.52
N VAL A 190 0.31 0.31 -19.62
CA VAL A 190 0.82 1.25 -18.62
C VAL A 190 0.13 0.95 -17.30
N LEU A 191 0.91 0.84 -16.22
CA LEU A 191 0.40 0.70 -14.86
C LEU A 191 -0.51 1.91 -14.56
N CYS A 192 -1.81 1.67 -14.40
CA CYS A 192 -2.75 2.70 -13.97
C CYS A 192 -2.87 2.66 -12.45
N PHE A 193 -2.56 3.78 -11.83
CA PHE A 193 -2.57 3.91 -10.38
C PHE A 193 -3.03 5.31 -9.99
N GLU A 194 -3.46 5.41 -8.74
CA GLU A 194 -3.66 6.67 -8.05
C GLU A 194 -2.78 6.71 -6.81
N ILE A 195 -2.22 7.89 -6.54
CA ILE A 195 -1.60 8.18 -5.26
C ILE A 195 -2.61 9.01 -4.48
N ILE A 196 -3.03 8.48 -3.35
CA ILE A 196 -3.91 9.16 -2.40
C ILE A 196 -3.02 9.79 -1.35
N VAL A 197 -3.14 11.09 -1.13
CA VAL A 197 -2.48 11.81 -0.05
C VAL A 197 -3.57 12.37 0.84
N VAL A 198 -3.46 12.08 2.14
CA VAL A 198 -4.37 12.63 3.14
C VAL A 198 -3.61 13.66 3.95
N THR A 199 -4.20 14.86 4.00
CA THR A 199 -3.70 15.95 4.83
C THR A 199 -4.78 16.33 5.83
N TYR A 200 -4.39 17.03 6.89
CA TYR A 200 -5.31 17.55 7.89
C TYR A 200 -5.10 19.04 8.06
N PHE A 201 -6.18 19.80 7.98
CA PHE A 201 -6.21 21.20 8.39
C PHE A 201 -7.60 21.50 8.94
N MET A 202 -7.74 22.41 9.91
CA MET A 202 -9.05 22.78 10.42
C MET A 202 -9.95 23.27 9.26
N PRO A 203 -11.15 22.69 9.06
CA PRO A 203 -11.93 21.90 10.03
C PRO A 203 -11.85 20.36 9.92
N GLY A 204 -11.04 19.77 9.03
CA GLY A 204 -11.01 18.31 8.90
C GLY A 204 -10.04 17.76 7.83
N PRO A 205 -10.02 16.43 7.63
CA PRO A 205 -9.12 15.82 6.68
C PRO A 205 -9.48 16.20 5.25
N ARG A 206 -8.42 16.43 4.46
CA ARG A 206 -8.44 16.71 3.03
C ARG A 206 -7.83 15.56 2.27
N LEU A 207 -8.40 15.32 1.09
CA LEU A 207 -7.94 14.29 0.18
C LEU A 207 -7.36 14.94 -1.07
N CYS A 208 -6.13 14.56 -1.40
CA CYS A 208 -5.51 14.88 -2.66
C CYS A 208 -5.22 13.59 -3.43
N VAL A 209 -5.57 13.54 -4.71
CA VAL A 209 -5.42 12.34 -5.53
C VAL A 209 -4.63 12.68 -6.78
N PHE A 210 -3.51 12.00 -6.99
CA PHE A 210 -2.86 11.96 -8.29
C PHE A 210 -3.45 10.81 -9.10
N SER A 211 -3.78 11.04 -10.37
CA SER A 211 -4.14 9.96 -11.30
C SER A 211 -3.07 9.79 -12.36
N SER A 212 -2.53 8.56 -12.51
CA SER A 212 -1.57 8.27 -13.57
C SER A 212 -2.19 8.32 -14.98
N ARG A 213 -3.53 8.29 -15.08
CA ARG A 213 -4.26 8.39 -16.36
C ARG A 213 -4.27 9.83 -16.89
N SER A 214 -4.55 10.80 -16.03
CA SER A 214 -4.55 12.22 -16.39
C SER A 214 -3.18 12.87 -16.22
N GLY A 215 -2.29 12.28 -15.41
CA GLY A 215 -1.02 12.87 -15.01
C GLY A 215 -1.19 14.10 -14.11
N ALA A 216 -2.35 14.24 -13.45
CA ALA A 216 -2.71 15.43 -12.70
C ALA A 216 -3.17 15.12 -11.27
N TRP A 217 -2.98 16.10 -10.39
CA TRP A 217 -3.50 16.11 -9.03
C TRP A 217 -4.89 16.73 -8.98
N THR A 218 -5.77 16.16 -8.16
CA THR A 218 -7.08 16.69 -7.83
C THR A 218 -7.19 16.84 -6.31
N VAL A 219 -7.54 18.03 -5.84
CA VAL A 219 -7.85 18.29 -4.43
C VAL A 219 -9.37 18.17 -4.26
N HIS A 220 -9.80 17.28 -3.37
CA HIS A 220 -11.21 17.11 -3.05
C HIS A 220 -11.66 18.16 -2.02
N PRO A 221 -12.96 18.53 -2.01
CA PRO A 221 -13.53 19.36 -0.96
C PRO A 221 -13.28 18.79 0.44
N TYR A 222 -13.38 19.65 1.46
CA TYR A 222 -13.34 19.22 2.85
C TYR A 222 -14.38 18.13 3.12
N SER A 223 -13.97 17.12 3.88
CA SER A 223 -14.89 16.12 4.37
C SER A 223 -15.53 16.58 5.67
N ASP A 224 -16.85 16.43 5.76
CA ASP A 224 -17.59 16.60 7.02
C ASP A 224 -17.50 15.32 7.84
N ALA A 225 -16.28 14.89 8.16
CA ALA A 225 -16.04 13.69 8.97
C ALA A 225 -16.47 13.88 10.45
N GLY A 226 -17.24 14.92 10.77
CA GLY A 226 -17.97 15.08 12.03
C GLY A 226 -17.11 15.29 13.28
N THR A 227 -15.80 15.52 13.13
CA THR A 227 -14.91 15.77 14.28
C THR A 227 -13.77 16.69 13.84
N ALA A 228 -13.74 17.89 14.42
CA ALA A 228 -12.71 18.91 14.20
C ALA A 228 -11.62 18.74 15.26
N ILE A 229 -10.82 17.69 15.14
CA ILE A 229 -9.72 17.40 16.08
C ILE A 229 -8.41 17.50 15.30
N MET A 230 -7.58 18.49 15.65
CA MET A 230 -6.21 18.57 15.15
C MET A 230 -5.37 17.57 15.95
N PRO A 231 -5.06 16.39 15.41
CA PRO A 231 -4.31 15.41 16.19
C PRO A 231 -2.87 15.90 16.25
N MET A 232 -2.34 16.08 17.46
CA MET A 232 -0.95 16.48 17.64
C MET A 232 -0.03 15.48 16.90
N LEU A 233 0.99 16.02 16.24
CA LEU A 233 1.76 15.36 15.16
C LEU A 233 2.46 14.03 15.54
N GLY A 234 2.42 13.62 16.81
CA GLY A 234 3.00 12.39 17.34
C GLY A 234 2.13 11.13 17.18
N ALA A 235 0.88 11.26 16.76
CA ALA A 235 -0.15 10.25 17.01
C ALA A 235 -0.50 9.29 15.85
N PHE A 236 0.25 9.27 14.75
CA PHE A 236 -0.17 8.52 13.56
C PHE A 236 0.67 7.25 13.36
N SER A 237 -0.01 6.10 13.31
CA SER A 237 0.58 4.86 12.79
C SER A 237 0.71 4.92 11.27
N ASP A 238 1.56 4.05 10.71
CA ASP A 238 1.60 3.79 9.27
C ASP A 238 0.21 3.44 8.72
N ASP A 239 -0.08 3.84 7.48
CA ASP A 239 -1.36 3.57 6.84
C ASP A 239 -1.52 2.08 6.50
N MET A 240 -2.74 1.58 6.72
CA MET A 240 -3.06 0.19 6.45
C MET A 240 -4.18 0.06 5.43
N HIS A 241 -3.91 -0.70 4.38
CA HIS A 241 -4.91 -1.09 3.40
C HIS A 241 -5.68 -2.33 3.87
N THR A 242 -6.99 -2.20 4.09
CA THR A 242 -7.87 -3.36 4.18
C THR A 242 -9.23 -3.13 3.53
N ASN A 243 -9.74 -4.15 2.85
CA ASN A 243 -11.06 -4.16 2.23
C ASN A 243 -11.37 -2.96 1.31
N GLY A 244 -10.35 -2.44 0.61
CA GLY A 244 -10.51 -1.29 -0.29
C GLY A 244 -10.56 0.06 0.42
N SER A 245 -10.33 0.08 1.74
CA SER A 245 -10.17 1.29 2.53
C SER A 245 -8.76 1.41 3.09
N VAL A 246 -8.39 2.65 3.41
CA VAL A 246 -7.14 3.01 4.05
C VAL A 246 -7.46 3.56 5.44
N TYR A 247 -6.71 3.14 6.44
CA TYR A 247 -6.95 3.50 7.84
C TYR A 247 -5.74 4.19 8.44
N TRP A 248 -5.99 5.28 9.14
CA TRP A 248 -5.01 5.97 9.98
C TRP A 248 -5.50 5.95 11.41
N LEU A 249 -4.62 5.56 12.33
CA LEU A 249 -4.86 5.76 13.75
C LEU A 249 -4.65 7.24 14.06
N ILE A 250 -5.67 7.87 14.62
CA ILE A 250 -5.65 9.26 15.04
C ILE A 250 -5.76 9.28 16.57
N ASN A 251 -4.78 9.89 17.23
CA ASN A 251 -4.81 10.14 18.66
C ASN A 251 -4.55 11.61 18.95
N ASP A 252 -5.08 12.09 20.06
CA ASP A 252 -4.70 13.38 20.63
C ASP A 252 -3.70 13.12 21.77
N ASP A 253 -2.67 13.96 21.86
CA ASP A 253 -1.74 13.95 22.99
C ASP A 253 -2.18 14.90 24.12
N ASP A 254 -3.22 15.70 23.90
CA ASP A 254 -3.77 16.59 24.92
C ASP A 254 -4.45 15.79 26.05
N ASP A 255 -4.14 16.19 27.29
CA ASP A 255 -4.68 15.60 28.52
C ASP A 255 -6.17 15.96 28.76
N ASP A 256 -6.84 16.58 27.79
CA ASP A 256 -8.26 16.93 27.88
C ASP A 256 -9.14 15.67 27.87
N ASP A 257 -9.98 15.56 28.90
CA ASP A 257 -10.66 14.33 29.33
C ASP A 257 -11.72 13.76 28.35
N ASP A 258 -12.04 14.46 27.25
CA ASP A 258 -13.22 14.17 26.42
C ASP A 258 -12.93 13.46 25.08
N ASP A 259 -11.70 13.43 24.59
CA ASP A 259 -11.41 12.88 23.25
C ASP A 259 -10.83 11.45 23.29
N ASN A 260 -11.54 10.54 22.61
CA ASN A 260 -11.13 9.15 22.45
C ASN A 260 -10.33 8.97 21.17
N PRO A 261 -9.29 8.10 21.15
CA PRO A 261 -8.63 7.74 19.90
C PRO A 261 -9.64 7.17 18.91
N TYR A 262 -9.39 7.38 17.61
CA TYR A 262 -10.23 6.85 16.56
C TYR A 262 -9.41 6.42 15.36
N LEU A 263 -9.98 5.54 14.55
CA LEU A 263 -9.46 5.27 13.21
C LEU A 263 -10.18 6.18 12.23
N LEU A 264 -9.41 7.00 11.50
CA LEU A 264 -9.88 7.64 10.29
C LEU A 264 -9.83 6.62 9.16
N ALA A 265 -10.98 6.30 8.57
CA ALA A 265 -11.10 5.36 7.48
C ALA A 265 -11.49 6.10 6.19
N LEU A 266 -10.72 5.90 5.12
CA LEU A 266 -11.03 6.38 3.77
C LEU A 266 -11.39 5.19 2.89
N ASP A 267 -12.61 5.14 2.36
CA ASP A 267 -12.93 4.22 1.26
C ASP A 267 -12.20 4.73 0.00
N ALA A 268 -11.22 3.96 -0.47
CA ALA A 268 -10.35 4.38 -1.57
C ALA A 268 -11.09 4.42 -2.93
N ARG A 269 -12.29 3.83 -3.03
CA ARG A 269 -13.12 3.83 -4.23
C ARG A 269 -14.11 5.00 -4.21
N THR A 270 -14.84 5.20 -3.12
CA THR A 270 -15.83 6.29 -3.00
C THR A 270 -15.20 7.63 -2.61
N LYS A 271 -13.96 7.60 -2.11
CA LYS A 271 -13.23 8.76 -1.59
C LYS A 271 -13.93 9.40 -0.39
N GLN A 272 -14.69 8.62 0.38
CA GLN A 272 -15.41 9.08 1.56
C GLN A 272 -14.67 8.71 2.84
N PHE A 273 -14.60 9.68 3.76
CA PHE A 273 -14.07 9.48 5.10
C PHE A 273 -15.16 9.00 6.05
N SER A 274 -14.75 8.25 7.06
CA SER A 274 -15.56 7.84 8.19
C SER A 274 -14.67 7.64 9.41
N ASN A 275 -15.24 7.74 10.61
CA ASN A 275 -14.50 7.58 11.86
C ASN A 275 -14.98 6.33 12.61
N ILE A 276 -14.03 5.53 13.09
CA ILE A 276 -14.29 4.39 13.96
C ILE A 276 -13.74 4.74 15.34
N LYS A 277 -14.64 5.02 16.28
CA LYS A 277 -14.26 5.32 17.66
C LYS A 277 -13.62 4.09 18.31
N LEU A 278 -12.48 4.28 18.97
CA LEU A 278 -11.83 3.24 19.75
C LEU A 278 -12.13 3.45 21.24
N PRO A 279 -12.16 2.37 22.06
CA PRO A 279 -12.41 2.51 23.51
C PRO A 279 -11.27 3.28 24.21
N ARG A 280 -11.59 4.20 25.13
CA ARG A 280 -10.59 4.93 25.94
C ARG A 280 -9.57 4.04 26.64
N ALA A 281 -10.03 2.90 27.16
CA ALA A 281 -9.17 1.92 27.83
C ALA A 281 -8.03 1.38 26.93
N MET A 282 -8.25 1.37 25.61
CA MET A 282 -7.23 1.00 24.63
C MET A 282 -6.11 2.05 24.63
N TRP A 283 -6.44 3.34 24.63
CA TRP A 283 -5.45 4.42 24.72
C TRP A 283 -4.58 4.32 25.97
N THR A 284 -5.23 4.29 27.14
CA THR A 284 -4.54 4.32 28.43
C THR A 284 -3.54 3.17 28.57
N ARG A 285 -3.83 2.02 27.95
CA ARG A 285 -3.03 0.81 28.06
C ARG A 285 -1.93 0.69 27.01
N TYR A 286 -2.17 1.17 25.78
CA TYR A 286 -1.29 0.90 24.63
C TYR A 286 -0.76 2.16 23.96
N ARG A 287 -0.70 3.31 24.66
CA ARG A 287 -0.26 4.62 24.13
C ARG A 287 0.94 4.48 23.18
N GLY A 288 0.74 4.80 21.90
CA GLY A 288 1.76 4.74 20.84
C GLY A 288 2.14 3.34 20.32
N ASN A 289 1.59 2.26 20.89
CA ASN A 289 1.94 0.86 20.59
C ASN A 289 0.78 0.10 19.94
N MET A 290 0.05 0.77 19.05
CA MET A 290 -1.08 0.20 18.32
C MET A 290 -0.84 0.29 16.82
N CYS A 291 -1.24 -0.75 16.09
CA CYS A 291 -1.27 -0.73 14.63
C CYS A 291 -2.56 -1.35 14.12
N VAL A 292 -2.96 -0.93 12.93
CA VAL A 292 -4.09 -1.49 12.22
C VAL A 292 -3.58 -2.63 11.35
N MET A 293 -4.30 -3.74 11.29
CA MET A 293 -3.96 -4.87 10.41
C MET A 293 -5.20 -5.44 9.73
N ARG A 294 -4.95 -6.24 8.71
CA ARG A 294 -5.94 -7.13 8.10
C ARG A 294 -5.68 -8.56 8.56
N SER A 295 -6.71 -9.26 9.04
CA SER A 295 -6.62 -10.68 9.34
C SER A 295 -6.85 -11.57 8.12
N ASP A 296 -6.51 -12.86 8.25
CA ASP A 296 -6.61 -13.86 7.17
C ASP A 296 -8.04 -14.04 6.63
N ASP A 297 -9.05 -13.84 7.49
CA ASP A 297 -10.48 -13.80 7.16
C ASP A 297 -10.88 -12.52 6.40
N GLY A 298 -9.94 -11.58 6.21
CA GLY A 298 -10.14 -10.29 5.56
C GLY A 298 -10.69 -9.21 6.47
N GLU A 299 -10.92 -9.47 7.75
CA GLU A 299 -11.46 -8.49 8.69
C GLU A 299 -10.42 -7.46 9.14
N LEU A 300 -10.91 -6.28 9.54
CA LEU A 300 -10.10 -5.23 10.14
C LEU A 300 -9.83 -5.55 11.60
N ARG A 301 -8.56 -5.51 12.02
CA ARG A 301 -8.16 -5.67 13.41
C ARG A 301 -7.22 -4.56 13.83
N VAL A 302 -7.24 -4.24 15.13
CA VAL A 302 -6.22 -3.41 15.78
C VAL A 302 -5.38 -4.33 16.64
N VAL A 303 -4.06 -4.32 16.41
CA VAL A 303 -3.09 -5.03 17.23
C VAL A 303 -2.47 -4.01 18.17
N ALA A 304 -2.37 -4.37 19.43
CA ALA A 304 -1.76 -3.52 20.43
C ALA A 304 -0.75 -4.32 21.24
N PHE A 305 0.37 -3.68 21.58
CA PHE A 305 1.43 -4.31 22.38
C PHE A 305 1.62 -3.55 23.69
N ALA A 306 1.50 -4.25 24.81
CA ALA A 306 1.83 -3.70 26.13
C ALA A 306 2.28 -4.82 27.07
N ALA A 307 3.26 -4.52 27.93
CA ALA A 307 3.73 -5.44 28.97
C ALA A 307 4.09 -6.86 28.45
N ALA A 308 4.74 -6.93 27.28
CA ALA A 308 5.07 -8.18 26.59
C ALA A 308 3.87 -9.06 26.18
N ALA A 309 2.66 -8.50 26.18
CA ALA A 309 1.46 -9.12 25.65
C ALA A 309 1.05 -8.46 24.33
N LEU A 310 0.59 -9.29 23.40
CA LEU A 310 0.01 -8.85 22.12
C LEU A 310 -1.51 -9.05 22.20
N ASP A 311 -2.25 -7.95 22.16
CA ASP A 311 -3.70 -7.94 22.27
C ASP A 311 -4.32 -7.64 20.89
N PHE A 312 -5.34 -8.41 20.50
CA PHE A 312 -6.03 -8.28 19.21
C PHE A 312 -7.46 -7.81 19.43
N TRP A 313 -7.81 -6.70 18.79
CA TRP A 313 -9.14 -6.12 18.80
C TRP A 313 -9.77 -6.23 17.43
N HIS A 314 -11.06 -6.52 17.37
CA HIS A 314 -11.84 -6.59 16.14
C HIS A 314 -13.08 -5.73 16.27
N LEU A 315 -13.55 -5.21 15.14
CA LEU A 315 -14.78 -4.43 15.10
C LEU A 315 -15.99 -5.39 15.17
N ASP A 316 -16.77 -5.32 16.25
CA ASP A 316 -18.00 -6.10 16.37
C ASP A 316 -19.10 -5.50 15.48
N LYS A 317 -19.34 -6.13 14.32
CA LYS A 317 -20.38 -5.74 13.37
C LYS A 317 -21.80 -6.17 13.79
N SER A 318 -21.95 -6.96 14.85
CA SER A 318 -23.25 -7.51 15.27
C SER A 318 -24.23 -6.48 15.81
N ARG A 319 -23.75 -5.30 16.23
CA ARG A 319 -24.59 -4.23 16.80
C ARG A 319 -25.13 -3.22 15.78
N SER A 320 -24.67 -3.24 14.53
CA SER A 320 -25.14 -2.31 13.48
C SER A 320 -26.50 -2.69 12.87
N SER A 321 -26.99 -3.92 13.09
CA SER A 321 -28.27 -4.41 12.53
C SER A 321 -29.49 -4.24 13.45
N ARG A 322 -29.31 -3.70 14.67
CA ARG A 322 -30.40 -3.37 15.60
C ARG A 322 -30.50 -1.86 15.78
N GLY A 323 -31.01 -1.20 14.76
CA GLY A 323 -31.27 0.24 14.77
C GLY A 323 -32.06 0.67 13.53
N ARG A 324 -33.31 0.23 13.46
CA ARG A 324 -34.37 0.87 12.67
C ARG A 324 -35.50 1.23 13.61
#